data_AF-A0A3M1LTC4-F1
#
_entry.id   AF-A0A3M1LTC4-F1
#
_cell.length_a   1.000
_cell.length_b   1.000
_cell.length_c   1.000
_cell.angle_alpha   90.00
_cell.angle_beta   90.00
_cell.angle_gamma   90.00
#
_symmetry.space_group_name_H-M   'P 1'
#
loop_
_entity.id
_entity.type
_entity.pdbx_description
1 polymer ?
#
loop_
_entity_poly.entity_id
_entity_poly.type
_entity_poly.pdbx_seq_one_letter_code
_entity_poly.pdbx_strand_id
1 'polypeptide(L)'
;EYAGRVADFLEFAELMCLDALHREESSGGHFREEYQTPEGEALRNDNDFAYVAVWEYTGPDSPPRLHKEPLVFEHVKLTVRSYK
;
A
#
# COMPACT_ATOMS: atom_id res chain seq x y z
N GLU A 1 -8.47 7.87 29.25
CA GLU A 1 -8.92 6.95 28.20
C GLU A 1 -7.81 5.97 27.83
N TYR A 2 -8.04 4.67 27.98
CA TYR A 2 -7.12 3.63 27.49
C TYR A 2 -7.82 2.68 26.51
N ALA A 3 -9.05 2.24 26.83
CA ALA A 3 -9.81 1.34 25.97
C ALA A 3 -10.13 1.94 24.58
N GLY A 4 -10.53 3.21 24.50
CA GLY A 4 -10.79 3.88 23.21
C GLY A 4 -9.56 3.89 22.31
N ARG A 5 -8.39 4.22 22.87
CA ARG A 5 -7.12 4.21 22.12
C ARG A 5 -6.74 2.82 21.60
N VAL A 6 -7.05 1.76 22.36
CA VAL A 6 -6.81 0.39 21.90
C VAL A 6 -7.72 0.05 20.73
N ALA A 7 -8.98 0.46 20.75
CA ALA A 7 -9.89 0.29 19.64
C ALA A 7 -9.37 1.00 18.37
N ASP A 8 -8.92 2.26 18.49
CA ASP A 8 -8.36 3.03 17.38
C ASP A 8 -7.13 2.33 16.75
N PHE A 9 -6.24 1.76 17.57
CA PHE A 9 -5.07 1.04 17.07
C PHE A 9 -5.44 -0.25 16.35
N LEU A 10 -6.45 -0.98 16.82
CA LEU A 10 -6.91 -2.21 16.18
C LEU A 10 -7.58 -1.92 14.84
N GLU A 11 -8.43 -0.89 14.78
CA GLU A 11 -9.06 -0.43 13.53
C GLU A 11 -7.99 0.02 12.51
N PHE A 12 -7.00 0.81 12.95
CA PHE A 12 -5.91 1.23 12.07
C PHE A 12 -5.04 0.06 11.61
N ALA A 13 -4.73 -0.89 12.49
CA ALA A 13 -3.94 -2.06 12.15
C ALA A 13 -4.64 -2.98 11.13
N GLU A 14 -5.96 -3.16 11.26
CA GLU A 14 -6.76 -3.89 10.28
C GLU A 14 -6.68 -3.21 8.91
N LEU A 15 -6.84 -1.89 8.87
CA LEU A 15 -6.75 -1.12 7.63
C LEU A 15 -5.38 -1.23 6.96
N MET A 16 -4.30 -1.20 7.77
CA MET A 16 -2.94 -1.41 7.27
C MET A 16 -2.77 -2.81 6.65
N CYS A 17 -3.29 -3.85 7.31
CA CYS A 17 -3.25 -5.21 6.77
C CYS A 17 -4.03 -5.34 5.45
N LEU A 18 -5.18 -4.68 5.37
CA LEU A 18 -6.03 -4.68 4.19
C LEU A 18 -5.37 -3.95 3.00
N ASP A 19 -4.75 -2.78 3.23
CA ASP A 19 -3.98 -2.08 2.19
C ASP A 19 -2.79 -2.92 1.70
N ALA A 20 -2.06 -3.55 2.63
CA ALA A 20 -0.93 -4.41 2.31
C ALA A 20 -1.34 -5.65 1.48
N LEU A 21 -2.49 -6.26 1.80
CA LEU A 21 -3.05 -7.37 1.04
C LEU A 21 -3.47 -6.95 -0.37
N HIS A 22 -4.14 -5.80 -0.49
CA HIS A 22 -4.58 -5.21 -1.77
C HIS A 22 -3.40 -4.87 -2.69
N ARG A 23 -2.26 -4.45 -2.12
CA ARG A 23 -1.07 -4.06 -2.86
C ARG A 23 -0.19 -5.27 -3.23
N GLU A 24 -0.51 -5.88 -4.36
CA GLU A 24 0.21 -7.00 -5.00
C GLU A 24 1.49 -6.57 -5.73
N GLU A 25 2.40 -5.94 -4.98
CA GLU A 25 3.75 -5.54 -5.44
C GLU A 25 4.72 -5.43 -4.25
N SER A 26 6.00 -5.18 -4.53
CA SER A 26 6.95 -4.63 -3.55
C SER A 26 7.43 -3.24 -3.97
N SER A 27 7.24 -2.23 -3.13
CA SER A 27 7.59 -0.85 -3.41
C SER A 27 7.94 -0.08 -2.13
N GLY A 28 9.18 0.39 -2.03
CA GLY A 28 9.63 1.15 -0.86
C GLY A 28 9.63 0.30 0.41
N GLY A 29 8.88 0.73 1.44
CA GLY A 29 8.74 0.01 2.71
C GLY A 29 7.71 -1.12 2.69
N HIS A 30 6.89 -1.22 1.64
CA HIS A 30 5.99 -2.34 1.42
C HIS A 30 6.73 -3.43 0.65
N PHE A 31 7.04 -4.55 1.31
CA PHE A 31 7.80 -5.63 0.72
C PHE A 31 7.09 -6.97 0.92
N ARG A 32 6.87 -7.67 -0.18
CA ARG A 32 6.22 -8.97 -0.25
C ARG A 32 7.16 -9.95 -0.94
N GLU A 33 7.46 -11.07 -0.28
CA GLU A 33 8.36 -12.08 -0.83
C GLU A 33 7.83 -12.71 -2.13
N GLU A 34 6.51 -12.70 -2.34
CA GLU A 34 5.90 -13.13 -3.61
C GLU A 34 6.21 -12.17 -4.78
N TYR A 35 6.59 -10.92 -4.49
CA TYR A 35 6.85 -9.85 -5.45
C TYR A 35 8.26 -9.28 -5.26
N GLN A 36 9.26 -10.14 -5.42
CA GLN A 36 10.67 -9.76 -5.41
C GLN A 36 11.38 -10.29 -6.65
N THR A 37 12.50 -9.66 -7.02
CA THR A 37 13.37 -10.20 -8.06
C THR A 37 14.05 -11.49 -7.59
N PRO A 38 14.65 -12.31 -8.48
CA PRO A 38 15.42 -13.49 -8.08
C PRO A 38 16.55 -13.21 -7.08
N GLU A 39 17.00 -11.96 -6.99
CA GLU A 39 18.06 -11.51 -6.09
C GLU A 39 17.55 -10.86 -4.80
N GLY A 40 16.24 -10.92 -4.56
CA GLY A 40 15.60 -10.42 -3.33
C GLY A 40 15.39 -8.90 -3.29
N GLU A 41 15.45 -8.22 -4.44
CA GLU A 41 15.10 -6.79 -4.51
C GLU A 41 13.59 -6.60 -4.73
N ALA A 42 13.07 -5.45 -4.32
CA ALA A 42 11.65 -5.13 -4.49
C ALA A 42 11.24 -5.11 -5.97
N LEU A 43 10.22 -5.89 -6.34
CA LEU A 43 9.62 -5.87 -7.66
C LEU A 43 8.37 -4.98 -7.66
N ARG A 44 8.53 -3.73 -8.08
CA ARG A 44 7.44 -2.74 -8.19
C ARG A 44 6.61 -2.96 -9.44
N ASN A 45 5.28 -2.78 -9.35
CA ASN A 45 4.36 -2.93 -10.47
C ASN A 45 3.71 -1.58 -10.83
N ASP A 46 4.40 -0.83 -11.69
CA ASP A 46 3.96 0.49 -12.15
C ASP A 46 2.71 0.47 -13.04
N ASN A 47 2.30 -0.69 -13.58
CA ASN A 47 1.10 -0.77 -14.42
C ASN A 47 -0.18 -0.72 -13.57
N ASP A 48 -0.18 -1.43 -12.44
CA ASP A 48 -1.37 -1.59 -11.61
C ASP A 48 -1.37 -0.68 -10.38
N PHE A 49 -0.18 -0.32 -9.86
CA PHE A 49 -0.01 0.33 -8.56
C PHE A 49 0.65 1.71 -8.59
N ALA A 50 0.79 2.33 -9.77
CA ALA A 50 1.21 3.73 -9.93
C ALA A 50 0.11 4.73 -9.52
N TYR A 51 -0.31 4.68 -8.26
CA TYR A 51 -1.32 5.55 -7.68
C TYR A 51 -1.08 5.73 -6.17
N VAL A 52 -1.59 6.83 -5.61
CA VAL A 52 -1.72 6.98 -4.15
C VAL A 52 -3.11 6.52 -3.70
N ALA A 53 -3.13 5.80 -2.58
CA ALA A 53 -4.32 5.17 -2.03
C ALA A 53 -4.80 5.95 -0.81
N VAL A 54 -6.11 6.12 -0.67
CA VAL A 54 -6.72 6.48 0.61
C VAL A 54 -7.93 5.61 0.84
N TRP A 55 -8.08 5.15 2.07
CA TRP A 55 -9.24 4.35 2.49
C TRP A 55 -10.20 5.24 3.27
N GLU A 56 -11.39 5.45 2.72
CA GLU A 56 -12.48 6.18 3.35
C GLU A 56 -13.17 5.30 4.39
N TYR A 57 -13.34 5.83 5.60
CA TYR A 57 -14.21 5.24 6.62
C TYR A 57 -15.68 5.44 6.22
N THR A 58 -16.41 4.34 6.06
CA THR A 58 -17.80 4.34 5.58
C THR A 58 -18.84 4.12 6.68
N GLY A 59 -18.41 4.07 7.94
CA GLY A 59 -19.25 3.82 9.10
C GLY A 59 -18.94 2.47 9.78
N PRO A 60 -19.54 2.20 10.95
CA PRO A 60 -19.37 0.93 11.65
C PRO A 60 -19.87 -0.24 10.80
N ASP A 61 -19.23 -1.41 10.95
CA ASP A 61 -19.58 -2.66 10.27
C ASP A 61 -19.63 -2.60 8.74
N SER A 62 -19.02 -1.55 8.15
CA SER A 62 -18.95 -1.35 6.71
C SER A 62 -17.49 -1.42 6.25
N PRO A 63 -17.19 -2.09 5.12
CA PRO A 63 -15.83 -2.14 4.61
C PRO A 63 -15.37 -0.73 4.20
N PRO A 64 -14.10 -0.39 4.44
CA PRO A 64 -13.55 0.88 4.00
C PRO A 64 -13.55 0.95 2.47
N ARG A 65 -13.72 2.16 1.92
CA ARG A 65 -13.73 2.36 0.47
C ARG A 65 -12.36 2.84 0.00
N LEU A 66 -11.75 2.11 -0.93
CA LEU A 66 -10.51 2.54 -1.57
C LEU A 66 -10.79 3.64 -2.60
N HIS A 67 -10.12 4.77 -2.44
CA HIS A 67 -9.96 5.79 -3.46
C HIS A 67 -8.53 5.76 -3.99
N LYS A 68 -8.38 5.92 -5.29
CA LYS A 68 -7.09 5.90 -5.98
C LYS A 68 -6.91 7.20 -6.76
N GLU A 69 -5.79 7.85 -6.56
CA GLU A 69 -5.36 8.98 -7.39
C GLU A 69 -4.14 8.55 -8.22
N PRO A 70 -4.27 8.47 -9.56
CA PRO A 70 -3.18 8.05 -10.43
C PRO A 70 -1.98 9.01 -10.35
N LEU A 71 -0.77 8.45 -10.32
CA LEU A 71 0.46 9.23 -10.39
C LEU A 71 0.91 9.40 -11.84
N VAL A 72 0.97 10.64 -12.30
CA VAL A 72 1.41 10.99 -13.67
C VAL A 72 2.79 11.63 -13.60
N PHE A 73 3.74 11.05 -14.33
CA PHE A 73 5.14 11.49 -14.33
C PHE A 73 5.49 12.17 -15.66
N GLU A 74 5.49 13.51 -15.69
CA GLU A 74 5.73 14.29 -16.91
C GLU A 74 7.22 14.47 -17.24
N HIS A 75 8.05 14.66 -16.22
CA HIS A 75 9.45 15.07 -16.40
C HIS A 75 10.46 13.96 -16.16
N VAL A 76 10.12 12.97 -15.33
CA VAL A 76 11.02 11.88 -14.96
C VAL A 76 10.32 10.56 -15.19
N LYS A 77 10.83 9.74 -16.12
CA LYS A 77 10.27 8.41 -16.35
C LYS A 77 10.54 7.51 -15.15
N LEU A 78 9.56 6.68 -14.81
CA LEU A 78 9.71 5.64 -13.80
C LEU A 78 10.84 4.69 -14.21
N THR A 79 11.75 4.46 -13.28
CA THR A 79 12.82 3.48 -13.38
C THR A 79 12.76 2.51 -12.20
N VAL A 80 13.27 1.31 -12.42
CA VAL A 80 13.45 0.32 -11.35
C VAL A 80 14.70 0.69 -10.58
N ARG A 81 14.58 0.81 -9.27
CA ARG A 81 15.71 1.07 -8.37
C ARG A 81 16.42 -0.24 -8.06
N SER A 82 17.73 -0.30 -8.31
CA SER A 82 18.60 -1.39 -7.88
C SER A 82 19.75 -0.81 -7.04
N TYR A 83 20.22 -1.56 -6.04
CA TYR A 83 21.33 -1.15 -5.17
C TYR A 83 22.66 -1.82 -5.53
N LYS A 84 22.70 -2.51 -6.67
CA LYS A 84 23.93 -3.04 -7.26
C LYS A 84 24.74 -1.97 -7.98
#